data_AF-A0A7S3EG20-F1
#
_entry.id   AF-A0A7S3EG20-F1
#
_cell.length_a   1.000
_cell.length_b   1.000
_cell.length_c   1.000
_cell.angle_alpha   90.00
_cell.angle_beta   90.00
_cell.angle_gamma   90.00
#
_symmetry.space_group_name_H-M   'P 1'
#
loop_
_entity.id
_entity.type
_entity.pdbx_description
1 polymer ?
#
loop_
_entity_poly.entity_id
_entity_poly.type
_entity_poly.pdbx_seq_one_letter_code
_entity_poly.pdbx_strand_id
1 'polypeptide(L)'
;MHPLLENSRQSIHDLAIRSELLKTTDEEPPEDFCCLVCMDLLYHPVTLMCGHRYCEHCMKLASKRSSKCPLCRRDGMMKHGREDIELNAFLKKRYPDAYRGRQIDRFERQQREYEKILFRYERVRKLGEEAVLGAGA
;
A
#
# COMPACT_ATOMS: atom_id res chain seq x y z
N MET A 1 55.95 17.56 -21.77
CA MET A 1 54.50 17.60 -22.12
C MET A 1 53.85 16.42 -21.42
N HIS A 2 52.97 16.65 -20.45
CA HIS A 2 52.40 15.59 -19.60
C HIS A 2 50.87 15.49 -19.87
N PRO A 3 50.37 14.42 -20.52
CA PRO A 3 48.98 14.31 -20.93
C PRO A 3 48.16 13.47 -19.93
N LEU A 4 47.79 14.03 -18.78
CA LEU A 4 46.93 13.35 -17.79
C LEU A 4 45.75 14.20 -17.28
N LEU A 5 45.18 15.09 -18.09
CA LEU A 5 43.97 15.82 -17.69
C LEU A 5 42.90 15.86 -18.78
N GLU A 6 42.54 14.70 -19.33
CA GLU A 6 41.41 14.61 -20.29
C GLU A 6 40.38 13.51 -19.96
N ASN A 7 40.39 12.95 -18.74
CA ASN A 7 39.49 11.83 -18.37
C ASN A 7 38.49 12.13 -17.25
N SER A 8 38.37 13.39 -16.78
CA SER A 8 37.43 13.73 -15.70
C SER A 8 36.08 14.27 -16.17
N ARG A 9 35.91 14.60 -17.46
CA ARG A 9 34.63 15.14 -18.00
C ARG A 9 33.68 14.08 -18.55
N GLN A 10 34.17 12.96 -19.07
CA GLN A 10 33.31 11.84 -19.52
C GLN A 10 32.57 11.13 -18.37
N SER A 11 33.11 11.14 -17.14
CA SER A 11 32.52 10.42 -16.00
C SER A 11 31.23 11.05 -15.45
N ILE A 12 31.11 12.38 -15.46
CA ILE A 12 29.94 13.07 -14.90
C ILE A 12 28.73 12.93 -15.84
N HIS A 13 28.96 12.96 -17.15
CA HIS A 13 27.91 12.78 -18.15
C HIS A 13 27.34 11.35 -18.11
N ASP A 14 28.19 10.35 -17.93
CA ASP A 14 27.77 8.94 -17.81
C ASP A 14 27.04 8.63 -16.49
N LEU A 15 27.35 9.35 -15.41
CA LEU A 15 26.62 9.28 -14.13
C LEU A 15 25.27 10.00 -14.20
N ALA A 16 25.20 11.14 -14.89
CA ALA A 16 23.94 11.84 -15.15
C ALA A 16 23.01 11.02 -16.05
N ILE A 17 23.55 10.37 -17.10
CA ILE A 17 22.77 9.46 -17.97
C ILE A 17 22.31 8.22 -17.20
N ARG A 18 23.14 7.62 -16.34
CA ARG A 18 22.70 6.51 -15.47
C ARG A 18 21.63 6.93 -14.47
N SER A 19 21.71 8.15 -13.93
CA SER A 19 20.69 8.72 -13.06
C SER A 19 19.39 9.03 -13.81
N GLU A 20 19.48 9.48 -15.07
CA GLU A 20 18.35 9.75 -15.96
C GLU A 20 17.65 8.47 -16.43
N LEU A 21 18.39 7.39 -16.71
CA LEU A 21 17.85 6.06 -17.05
C LEU A 21 17.28 5.30 -15.84
N LEU A 22 17.57 5.76 -14.62
CA LEU A 22 16.96 5.29 -13.37
C LEU A 22 15.71 6.11 -12.99
N LYS A 23 15.38 7.17 -13.73
CA LYS A 23 14.09 7.86 -13.58
C LYS A 23 13.02 6.94 -14.15
N THR A 24 12.26 6.35 -13.23
CA THR A 24 10.87 5.93 -13.38
C THR A 24 10.51 5.57 -14.82
N THR A 25 10.73 4.32 -15.19
CA THR A 25 10.05 3.83 -16.40
C THR A 25 8.55 3.98 -16.11
N ASP A 26 7.80 4.58 -17.05
CA ASP A 26 6.33 4.60 -17.09
C ASP A 26 5.74 3.17 -17.25
N GLU A 27 6.49 2.15 -16.84
CA GLU A 27 6.07 0.77 -16.89
C GLU A 27 5.15 0.52 -15.71
N GLU A 28 3.91 0.15 -16.04
CA GLU A 28 2.96 -0.41 -15.10
C GLU A 28 3.62 -1.52 -14.27
N PRO A 29 3.38 -1.56 -12.94
CA PRO A 29 3.92 -2.62 -12.10
C PRO A 29 3.48 -3.99 -12.62
N PRO A 30 4.41 -4.95 -12.81
CA PRO A 30 4.06 -6.32 -13.15
C PRO A 30 3.05 -6.93 -12.15
N GLU A 31 2.24 -7.87 -12.63
CA GLU A 31 1.22 -8.56 -11.82
C GLU A 31 1.80 -9.24 -10.57
N ASP A 32 3.08 -9.65 -10.62
CA ASP A 32 3.81 -10.24 -9.49
C ASP A 32 3.95 -9.28 -8.30
N PHE A 33 3.81 -7.98 -8.53
CA PHE A 33 3.82 -6.93 -7.51
C PHE A 33 2.42 -6.45 -7.13
N CYS A 34 1.37 -7.10 -7.63
CA CYS A 34 0.00 -6.77 -7.28
C CYS A 34 -0.50 -7.62 -6.11
N CYS A 35 -1.34 -7.01 -5.27
CA CYS A 35 -2.01 -7.69 -4.19
C CYS A 35 -3.15 -8.56 -4.74
N LEU A 36 -3.16 -9.85 -4.42
CA LEU A 36 -4.18 -10.80 -4.92
C LEU A 36 -5.60 -10.58 -4.34
N VAL A 37 -5.77 -9.63 -3.42
CA VAL A 37 -7.08 -9.29 -2.83
C VAL A 37 -7.67 -8.03 -3.46
N CYS A 38 -6.87 -6.99 -3.69
CA CYS A 38 -7.34 -5.75 -4.31
C CYS A 38 -6.91 -5.57 -5.77
N MET A 39 -6.14 -6.53 -6.31
CA MET A 39 -5.69 -6.61 -7.71
C MET A 39 -4.94 -5.37 -8.21
N ASP A 40 -4.13 -4.78 -7.34
CA ASP A 40 -3.40 -3.54 -7.63
C ASP A 40 -2.13 -3.53 -6.76
N LEU A 41 -1.15 -2.66 -7.06
CA LEU A 41 0.20 -2.62 -6.48
C LEU A 41 0.22 -2.85 -4.97
N LEU A 42 1.13 -3.70 -4.50
CA LEU A 42 1.34 -3.96 -3.09
C LEU A 42 1.68 -2.68 -2.33
N TYR A 43 0.97 -2.44 -1.23
CA TYR A 43 1.15 -1.29 -0.33
C TYR A 43 1.30 -1.81 1.09
N HIS A 44 2.47 -1.58 1.69
CA HIS A 44 2.93 -2.32 2.89
C HIS A 44 2.74 -3.83 2.72
N PRO A 45 3.47 -4.47 1.79
CA PRO A 45 3.34 -5.90 1.52
C PRO A 45 3.61 -6.73 2.78
N VAL A 46 2.80 -7.77 2.95
CA VAL A 46 3.02 -8.87 3.89
C VAL A 46 3.13 -10.16 3.10
N THR A 47 4.17 -10.94 3.41
CA THR A 47 4.44 -12.24 2.80
C THR A 47 4.01 -13.32 3.79
N LEU A 48 3.07 -14.18 3.37
CA LEU A 48 2.65 -15.33 4.16
C LEU A 48 3.71 -16.43 4.11
N MET A 49 3.66 -17.38 5.05
CA MET A 49 4.57 -18.53 5.05
C MET A 49 4.47 -19.42 3.80
N CYS A 50 3.36 -19.34 3.05
CA CYS A 50 3.21 -20.01 1.75
C CYS A 50 3.81 -19.22 0.58
N GLY A 51 4.44 -18.07 0.81
CA GLY A 51 5.10 -17.24 -0.20
C GLY A 51 4.19 -16.20 -0.88
N HIS A 52 2.87 -16.28 -0.70
CA HIS A 52 1.94 -15.32 -1.32
C HIS A 52 1.91 -13.99 -0.58
N ARG A 53 1.78 -12.91 -1.35
CA ARG A 53 1.89 -11.53 -0.88
C ARG A 53 0.56 -10.80 -0.96
N TYR A 54 0.31 -9.97 0.04
CA TYR A 54 -0.89 -9.15 0.14
C TYR A 54 -0.52 -7.78 0.70
N CYS A 55 -1.35 -6.75 0.52
CA CYS A 55 -1.24 -5.56 1.37
C CYS A 55 -1.53 -5.94 2.82
N GLU A 56 -0.84 -5.32 3.77
CA GLU A 56 -1.04 -5.54 5.21
C GLU A 56 -2.54 -5.47 5.60
N HIS A 57 -3.24 -4.43 5.16
CA HIS A 57 -4.66 -4.28 5.44
C HIS A 57 -5.54 -5.30 4.72
N CYS A 58 -5.21 -5.66 3.48
CA CYS A 58 -5.95 -6.68 2.74
C CYS A 58 -5.85 -8.03 3.47
N MET A 59 -4.66 -8.39 3.97
CA MET A 59 -4.48 -9.58 4.81
C MET A 59 -5.33 -9.48 6.08
N LYS A 60 -5.29 -8.34 6.80
CA LYS A 60 -6.07 -8.12 8.03
C LYS A 60 -7.59 -8.23 7.81
N LEU A 61 -8.11 -7.81 6.66
CA LEU A 61 -9.53 -7.96 6.33
C LEU A 61 -9.87 -9.40 5.93
N ALA A 62 -9.04 -10.01 5.09
CA ALA A 62 -9.26 -11.38 4.63
C ALA A 62 -9.15 -12.40 5.78
N SER A 63 -8.26 -12.16 6.76
CA SER A 63 -8.12 -13.02 7.95
C SER A 63 -9.36 -13.06 8.84
N LYS A 64 -10.21 -12.01 8.80
CA LYS A 64 -11.51 -11.99 9.50
C LYS A 64 -12.53 -12.94 8.86
N ARG A 65 -12.34 -13.31 7.59
CA ARG A 65 -13.25 -14.19 6.84
C ARG A 65 -12.76 -15.62 6.79
N SER A 66 -11.45 -15.84 6.71
CA SER A 66 -10.86 -17.17 6.62
C SER A 66 -9.40 -17.17 7.09
N SER A 67 -8.96 -18.27 7.71
CA SER A 67 -7.55 -18.49 8.02
C SER A 67 -6.75 -18.99 6.81
N LYS A 68 -7.41 -19.42 5.73
CA LYS A 68 -6.79 -19.97 4.52
C LYS A 68 -6.23 -18.88 3.62
N CYS A 69 -5.08 -19.16 2.99
CA CYS A 69 -4.54 -18.31 1.93
C CYS A 69 -5.55 -18.19 0.75
N PRO A 70 -5.93 -16.99 0.29
CA PRO A 70 -6.80 -16.81 -0.87
C PRO A 70 -6.32 -17.49 -2.15
N LEU A 71 -4.99 -17.57 -2.38
CA LEU A 71 -4.45 -18.16 -3.60
C LEU A 71 -4.32 -19.68 -3.51
N CYS A 72 -3.48 -20.19 -2.60
CA CYS A 72 -3.18 -21.62 -2.52
C CYS A 72 -4.07 -22.41 -1.57
N ARG A 73 -5.02 -21.75 -0.88
CA ARG A 73 -6.01 -22.36 0.03
C ARG A 73 -5.44 -23.10 1.24
N ARG A 74 -4.13 -23.05 1.48
CA ARG A 74 -3.48 -23.63 2.66
C ARG A 74 -3.99 -22.98 3.95
N ASP A 75 -4.32 -23.82 4.92
CA ASP A 75 -4.84 -23.41 6.23
C ASP A 75 -3.84 -22.65 7.10
N GLY A 76 -4.35 -21.76 7.95
CA GLY A 76 -3.56 -21.02 8.94
C GLY A 76 -2.68 -19.90 8.38
N MET A 77 -2.58 -19.75 7.05
CA MET A 77 -1.66 -18.80 6.44
C MET A 77 -2.00 -17.34 6.75
N MET A 78 -3.28 -16.97 6.86
CA MET A 78 -3.71 -15.59 7.09
C MET A 78 -3.46 -15.08 8.52
N LYS A 79 -2.91 -15.93 9.40
CA LYS A 79 -2.55 -15.59 10.79
C LYS A 79 -1.07 -15.23 10.96
N HIS A 80 -0.22 -15.52 9.97
CA HIS A 80 1.24 -15.50 10.11
C HIS A 80 1.96 -14.76 8.97
N GLY A 81 1.45 -13.59 8.57
CA GLY A 81 2.14 -12.72 7.62
C GLY A 81 3.28 -11.95 8.27
N ARG A 82 4.41 -11.83 7.56
CA ARG A 82 5.50 -10.92 7.93
C ARG A 82 5.57 -9.76 6.96
N GLU A 83 5.80 -8.55 7.45
CA GLU A 83 6.04 -7.39 6.59
C GLU A 83 7.28 -7.64 5.72
N ASP A 84 7.16 -7.34 4.44
CA ASP A 84 8.21 -7.50 3.44
C ASP A 84 8.87 -6.13 3.21
N ILE A 85 9.76 -5.76 4.12
CA ILE A 85 10.38 -4.42 4.18
C ILE A 85 11.19 -4.14 2.91
N GLU A 86 11.95 -5.13 2.44
CA GLU A 86 12.79 -5.01 1.24
C GLU A 86 11.93 -4.82 0.00
N LEU A 87 10.88 -5.62 -0.18
CA LEU A 87 9.94 -5.42 -1.27
C LEU A 87 9.26 -4.06 -1.16
N ASN A 88 8.84 -3.63 0.03
CA ASN A 88 8.20 -2.33 0.20
C ASN A 88 9.11 -1.17 -0.23
N ALA A 89 10.39 -1.23 0.17
CA ALA A 89 11.39 -0.24 -0.24
C ALA A 89 11.65 -0.27 -1.76
N PHE A 90 11.72 -1.47 -2.34
CA PHE A 90 11.85 -1.66 -3.77
C PHE A 90 10.67 -1.04 -4.54
N LEU A 91 9.43 -1.32 -4.14
CA LEU A 91 8.22 -0.80 -4.79
C LEU A 91 8.15 0.72 -4.71
N LYS A 92 8.49 1.32 -3.56
CA LYS A 92 8.57 2.79 -3.40
C LYS A 92 9.59 3.42 -4.34
N LYS A 93 10.73 2.75 -4.54
CA LYS A 93 11.81 3.26 -5.39
C LYS A 93 11.51 3.07 -6.87
N ARG A 94 10.96 1.92 -7.25
CA ARG A 94 10.79 1.50 -8.64
C ARG A 94 9.48 2.01 -9.26
N TYR A 95 8.42 2.13 -8.47
CA TYR A 95 7.07 2.55 -8.89
C TYR A 95 6.52 3.65 -7.95
N PRO A 96 7.21 4.80 -7.83
CA PRO A 96 6.87 5.82 -6.83
C PRO A 96 5.47 6.42 -7.02
N ASP A 97 5.03 6.64 -8.27
CA ASP A 97 3.73 7.26 -8.55
C ASP A 97 2.58 6.29 -8.30
N ALA A 98 2.70 5.04 -8.77
CA ALA A 98 1.74 3.99 -8.44
C ALA A 98 1.66 3.77 -6.91
N TYR A 99 2.81 3.73 -6.21
CA TYR A 99 2.83 3.60 -4.75
C TYR A 99 2.19 4.80 -4.04
N ARG A 100 2.38 6.02 -4.55
CA ARG A 100 1.71 7.23 -4.04
C ARG A 100 0.20 7.19 -4.29
N GLY A 101 -0.22 6.72 -5.47
CA GLY A 101 -1.62 6.47 -5.80
C GLY A 101 -2.25 5.56 -4.75
N ARG A 102 -1.58 4.46 -4.42
CA ARG A 102 -1.98 3.57 -3.32
C ARG A 102 -2.13 4.30 -1.98
N GLN A 103 -1.22 5.20 -1.61
CA GLN A 103 -1.33 5.96 -0.36
C GLN A 103 -2.58 6.85 -0.32
N ILE A 104 -2.87 7.56 -1.42
CA ILE A 104 -4.07 8.42 -1.55
C ILE A 104 -5.34 7.56 -1.44
N ASP A 105 -5.40 6.49 -2.21
CA ASP A 105 -6.47 5.49 -2.21
C ASP A 105 -6.83 4.98 -0.80
N ARG A 106 -5.80 4.73 0.01
CA ARG A 106 -5.94 4.24 1.39
C ARG A 106 -6.48 5.33 2.30
N PHE A 107 -5.98 6.56 2.17
CA PHE A 107 -6.45 7.71 2.93
C PHE A 107 -7.91 8.01 2.62
N GLU A 108 -8.30 8.07 1.35
CA GLU A 108 -9.69 8.31 0.96
C GLU A 108 -10.66 7.23 1.46
N ARG A 109 -10.27 5.95 1.36
CA ARG A 109 -11.08 4.85 1.91
C ARG A 109 -11.29 5.01 3.41
N GLN A 110 -10.26 5.43 4.13
CA GLN A 110 -10.33 5.68 5.58
C GLN A 110 -11.20 6.88 5.92
N GLN A 111 -11.09 7.99 5.17
CA GLN A 111 -11.96 9.16 5.34
C GLN A 111 -13.44 8.80 5.15
N ARG A 112 -13.77 8.10 4.06
CA ARG A 112 -15.15 7.63 3.82
C ARG A 112 -15.66 6.70 4.92
N GLU A 113 -14.80 5.90 5.54
CA GLU A 113 -15.18 5.05 6.67
C GLU A 113 -15.45 5.87 7.94
N TYR A 114 -14.59 6.85 8.22
CA TYR A 114 -14.74 7.76 9.35
C TYR A 114 -16.02 8.61 9.25
N GLU A 115 -16.29 9.19 8.08
CA GLU A 115 -17.52 9.95 7.80
C GLU A 115 -18.78 9.10 8.06
N LYS A 116 -18.77 7.82 7.67
CA LYS A 116 -19.89 6.89 7.97
C LYS A 116 -20.08 6.66 9.46
N ILE A 117 -18.99 6.57 10.22
CA ILE A 117 -19.03 6.40 11.67
C ILE A 117 -19.57 7.68 12.33
N LEU A 118 -19.07 8.84 11.93
CA LEU A 118 -19.55 10.14 12.42
C LEU A 118 -21.03 10.33 12.15
N PHE A 119 -21.48 10.07 10.92
CA PHE A 119 -22.90 10.16 10.57
C PHE A 119 -23.77 9.26 11.47
N ARG A 120 -23.31 8.03 11.73
CA ARG A 120 -24.01 7.11 12.65
C ARG A 120 -24.06 7.67 14.08
N TYR A 121 -22.94 8.20 14.57
CA TYR A 121 -22.83 8.77 15.90
C TYR A 121 -23.75 9.98 16.08
N GLU A 122 -23.73 10.92 15.14
CA GLU A 122 -24.58 12.12 15.16
C GLU A 122 -26.06 11.77 15.15
N ARG A 123 -26.45 10.75 14.37
CA ARG A 123 -27.83 10.24 14.35
C ARG A 123 -28.24 9.70 15.72
N VAL A 124 -27.40 8.91 16.38
CA VAL A 124 -27.68 8.37 17.73
C VAL A 124 -27.73 9.50 18.77
N ARG A 125 -26.82 10.47 18.70
CA ARG A 125 -26.82 11.65 19.58
C ARG A 125 -28.14 12.42 19.48
N LYS A 126 -28.59 12.70 18.26
CA LYS A 126 -29.85 13.41 18.03
C LYS A 126 -31.06 12.66 18.58
N LEU A 127 -31.14 11.35 18.38
CA LEU A 127 -32.19 10.51 18.95
C LEU A 127 -32.18 10.54 20.50
N GLY A 128 -30.98 10.56 21.09
CA GLY A 128 -30.82 10.71 22.54
C GLY A 128 -31.32 12.07 23.05
N GLU A 129 -31.00 13.16 22.34
CA GLU A 129 -31.46 14.52 22.67
C GLU A 129 -32.98 14.66 22.56
N GLU A 130 -33.59 14.11 21.49
CA GLU A 130 -35.04 14.09 21.30
C GLU A 130 -35.76 13.27 22.38
N ALA A 131 -35.18 12.13 22.81
CA ALA A 131 -35.73 11.32 23.89
C ALA A 131 -35.71 12.02 25.26
N VAL A 132 -34.66 12.82 25.54
CA VAL A 132 -34.56 13.60 26.80
C VAL A 132 -35.59 14.74 26.81
N LEU A 133 -35.80 15.41 25.68
CA LEU A 133 -36.78 16.50 25.57
C LEU A 133 -38.24 15.99 25.59
N GLY A 134 -38.49 14.78 25.08
CA GLY A 134 -39.83 14.16 25.09
C GLY A 134 -40.27 13.56 26.43
N ALA A 135 -39.34 13.30 27.37
CA ALA A 135 -39.65 12.72 28.68
C ALA A 135 -40.10 13.73 29.74
N GLY A 136 -40.18 15.02 29.38
CA GLY A 136 -40.62 16.11 30.25
C GLY A 136 -42.03 16.64 29.97
N ALA A 137 -42.81 15.97 29.12
CA ALA A 137 -44.19 16.34 28.76
C ALA A 137 -45.22 15.33 29.30
#